data_AF-A0A8X6K1C0-F1
#
_entry.id   AF-A0A8X6K1C0-F1
#
_cell.length_a   1.000
_cell.length_b   1.000
_cell.length_c   1.000
_cell.angle_alpha   90.00
_cell.angle_beta   90.00
_cell.angle_gamma   90.00
#
_symmetry.space_group_name_H-M   'P 1'
#
loop_
_entity.id
_entity.type
_entity.pdbx_description
1 polymer ?
#
loop_
_entity_poly.entity_id
_entity_poly.type
_entity_poly.pdbx_seq_one_letter_code
_entity_poly.pdbx_strand_id
1 'polypeptide(L)'
;MRIEAWLEYFNNACKISNKDNDWKMLNISKYLKGSALTHYINSCLNISNFDDLCNILIENFLKPNIVNLSDFSQHQLRNNLDQYFHQKLNCGRQLGLSPQLILEGLTDGMPTNIKQLMTNNPPTSPTEWLKESDLITREQGRQLANEISAFYYESSVLTQYGVDAVFENAVRLALLARRQQRFWVKSLRNVTSPLLQIPYRPPKPREPETKVLPSTFEEDMYSLLDKEYETDVNLMVGKSRIHSHKIILIAASSHFKKIFISSSLENSQVITLPTFVRLSPSSVQCFLRFLYTGDLSIITNDIVDDLKIAATFTDIAELKVLINNIEKNNLDEKHALRDTFYKKLTYNLKKICLNEQLFVDVTFKLDDGKSYAHRSILMARCAVMKAMFGGDFRESTAEIIPFPGVTKEAFDIFLHYLYTDSVDESLSVENCLPVIELANRLCLPRLISVIELHIVQKLFTMKAKGISLNEQVFKLFEPCQVHNADQLAEWCQYYIIIHYQDISLNAPKLIRSLHPDNQAYLNKNRWPPAHFLKEQEFYDRCLREQESYEKPQRFLMWKAAKKKVSGCLCPKPKMNVPDNCNSDSKHVIICTPSI
;
A
#
# COMPACT_ATOMS: atom_id res chain seq x y z
N MET A 1 6.90 -25.88 -46.67
CA MET A 1 7.30 -25.35 -48.00
C MET A 1 8.81 -25.48 -48.09
N ARG A 2 9.37 -26.05 -49.17
CA ARG A 2 10.84 -26.12 -49.31
C ARG A 2 11.39 -24.71 -49.45
N ILE A 3 12.32 -24.31 -48.58
CA ILE A 3 12.80 -22.93 -48.50
C ILE A 3 13.41 -22.45 -49.83
N GLU A 4 14.05 -23.37 -50.57
CA GLU A 4 14.55 -23.17 -51.93
C GLU A 4 13.46 -22.65 -52.89
N ALA A 5 12.33 -23.36 -52.99
CA ALA A 5 11.23 -22.98 -53.87
C ALA A 5 10.57 -21.65 -53.47
N TRP A 6 10.57 -21.32 -52.18
CA TRP A 6 10.07 -20.05 -51.70
C TRP A 6 11.04 -18.89 -51.99
N LEU A 7 12.35 -19.10 -51.79
CA LEU A 7 13.38 -18.11 -52.13
C LEU A 7 13.44 -17.84 -53.63
N GLU A 8 13.27 -18.87 -54.46
CA GLU A 8 13.15 -18.74 -55.91
C GLU A 8 11.93 -17.92 -56.32
N TYR A 9 10.76 -18.21 -55.72
CA TYR A 9 9.55 -17.43 -55.92
C TYR A 9 9.72 -15.96 -55.50
N PHE A 10 10.30 -15.72 -54.31
CA PHE A 10 10.57 -14.37 -53.81
C PHE A 10 11.52 -13.61 -54.73
N ASN A 11 12.58 -14.25 -55.21
CA ASN A 11 13.50 -13.68 -56.18
C ASN A 11 12.82 -13.31 -57.49
N ASN A 12 11.97 -14.19 -58.03
CA ASN A 12 11.23 -13.94 -59.25
C ASN A 12 10.21 -12.79 -59.08
N ALA A 13 9.51 -12.74 -57.96
CA ALA A 13 8.59 -11.64 -57.64
C ALA A 13 9.32 -10.29 -57.49
N CYS A 14 10.51 -10.28 -56.87
CA CYS A 14 11.35 -9.09 -56.75
C CYS A 14 11.89 -8.62 -58.11
N LYS A 15 12.28 -9.55 -58.99
CA LYS A 15 12.68 -9.24 -60.37
C LYS A 15 11.54 -8.59 -61.16
N ILE A 16 10.32 -9.14 -61.06
CA ILE A 16 9.13 -8.58 -61.73
C ILE A 16 8.80 -7.17 -61.23
N SER A 17 9.04 -6.90 -59.94
CA SER A 17 8.79 -5.60 -59.31
C SER A 17 10.01 -4.66 -59.29
N ASN A 18 11.05 -4.98 -60.05
CA ASN A 18 12.28 -4.21 -60.22
C ASN A 18 12.97 -3.84 -58.88
N LYS A 19 13.01 -4.79 -57.93
CA LYS A 19 13.68 -4.64 -56.63
C LYS A 19 15.10 -5.21 -56.67
N ASP A 20 16.06 -4.41 -56.24
CA ASP A 20 17.47 -4.76 -56.16
C ASP A 20 17.79 -5.65 -54.95
N ASN A 21 19.04 -6.14 -54.88
CA ASN A 21 19.47 -7.04 -53.81
C ASN A 21 19.51 -6.35 -52.44
N ASP A 22 19.76 -5.04 -52.39
CA ASP A 22 19.74 -4.26 -51.15
C ASP A 22 18.32 -4.20 -50.57
N TRP A 23 17.32 -3.96 -51.42
CA TRP A 23 15.91 -4.00 -51.03
C TRP A 23 15.50 -5.38 -50.53
N LYS A 24 15.94 -6.44 -51.20
CA LYS A 24 15.66 -7.83 -50.79
C LYS A 24 16.23 -8.12 -49.40
N MET A 25 17.50 -7.76 -49.15
CA MET A 25 18.14 -7.95 -47.85
C MET A 25 17.42 -7.19 -46.73
N LEU A 26 16.95 -5.97 -47.02
CA LEU A 26 16.27 -5.14 -46.03
C LEU A 26 14.84 -5.61 -45.71
N ASN A 27 14.19 -6.35 -46.62
CA ASN A 27 12.76 -6.68 -46.51
C ASN A 27 12.47 -8.19 -46.37
N ILE A 28 13.41 -9.08 -46.67
CA ILE A 28 13.17 -10.53 -46.62
C ILE A 28 12.74 -11.00 -45.24
N SER A 29 13.28 -10.39 -44.18
CA SER A 29 12.98 -10.70 -42.79
C SER A 29 11.50 -10.54 -42.40
N LYS A 30 10.76 -9.66 -43.09
CA LYS A 30 9.32 -9.47 -42.89
C LYS A 30 8.50 -10.70 -43.28
N TYR A 31 9.10 -11.57 -44.08
CA TYR A 31 8.46 -12.76 -44.63
C TYR A 31 9.00 -14.06 -44.03
N LEU A 32 10.06 -14.00 -43.22
CA LEU A 32 10.61 -15.15 -42.49
C LEU A 32 9.86 -15.36 -41.17
N LYS A 33 9.64 -16.63 -40.80
CA LYS A 33 9.03 -17.03 -39.52
C LYS A 33 9.71 -18.28 -38.96
N GLY A 34 9.60 -18.46 -37.64
CA GLY A 34 10.17 -19.62 -36.93
C GLY A 34 11.67 -19.78 -37.19
N SER A 35 12.11 -21.02 -37.44
CA SER A 35 13.52 -21.36 -37.59
C SER A 35 14.25 -20.58 -38.69
N ALA A 36 13.55 -20.14 -39.75
CA ALA A 36 14.13 -19.31 -40.83
C ALA A 36 14.53 -17.93 -40.32
N LEU A 37 13.69 -17.35 -39.47
CA LEU A 37 13.97 -16.06 -38.85
C LEU A 37 15.11 -16.19 -37.82
N THR A 38 15.12 -17.28 -37.05
CA THR A 38 16.19 -17.57 -36.08
C THR A 38 17.55 -17.74 -36.75
N HIS A 39 17.64 -18.51 -37.84
CA HIS A 39 18.89 -18.66 -38.59
C HIS A 39 19.35 -17.34 -39.23
N TYR A 40 18.42 -16.56 -39.76
CA TYR A 40 18.71 -15.22 -40.29
C TYR A 40 19.32 -14.30 -39.22
N ILE A 41 18.75 -14.25 -38.01
CA ILE A 41 19.27 -13.46 -36.86
C ILE A 41 20.60 -14.02 -36.34
N ASN A 42 20.85 -15.32 -36.49
CA ASN A 42 22.08 -15.92 -35.99
C ASN A 42 23.27 -15.70 -36.92
N SER A 43 23.06 -15.63 -38.23
CA SER A 43 24.12 -15.57 -39.24
C SER A 43 24.32 -14.18 -39.87
N CYS A 44 23.51 -13.17 -39.53
CA CYS A 44 23.53 -11.85 -40.20
C CYS A 44 24.85 -11.09 -40.13
N LEU A 45 25.72 -11.35 -39.14
CA LEU A 45 27.06 -10.73 -39.08
C LEU A 45 27.99 -11.21 -40.22
N ASN A 46 27.68 -12.35 -40.85
CA ASN A 46 28.51 -12.98 -41.87
C ASN A 46 27.88 -12.92 -43.28
N ILE A 47 26.75 -12.24 -43.44
CA ILE A 47 26.03 -12.17 -44.72
C ILE A 47 26.46 -10.90 -45.46
N SER A 48 27.16 -11.05 -46.58
CA SER A 48 27.64 -9.91 -47.37
C SER A 48 26.72 -9.54 -48.53
N ASN A 49 25.91 -10.48 -49.02
CA ASN A 49 24.98 -10.29 -50.12
C ASN A 49 23.79 -11.28 -50.06
N PHE A 50 22.81 -11.11 -50.96
CA PHE A 50 21.59 -11.93 -50.98
C PHE A 50 21.84 -13.41 -51.34
N ASP A 51 22.88 -13.71 -52.11
CA ASP A 51 23.22 -15.07 -52.49
C ASP A 51 23.85 -15.85 -51.31
N ASP A 52 24.69 -15.19 -50.50
CA ASP A 52 25.20 -15.73 -49.24
C ASP A 52 24.05 -16.09 -48.29
N LEU A 53 23.04 -15.22 -48.20
CA LEU A 53 21.85 -15.44 -47.40
C LEU A 53 21.06 -16.67 -47.87
N CYS A 54 20.84 -16.80 -49.19
CA CYS A 54 20.17 -17.97 -49.74
C CYS A 54 20.93 -19.26 -49.40
N ASN A 55 22.25 -19.27 -49.55
CA ASN A 55 23.08 -20.43 -49.22
C ASN A 55 22.98 -20.80 -47.73
N ILE A 56 23.07 -19.82 -46.83
CA ILE A 56 22.96 -20.04 -45.38
C ILE A 56 21.58 -20.58 -44.99
N LEU A 57 20.50 -20.02 -45.55
CA LEU A 57 19.15 -20.47 -45.25
C LEU A 57 18.88 -21.87 -45.81
N ILE A 58 19.43 -22.19 -46.99
CA ILE A 58 19.30 -23.51 -47.61
C ILE A 58 20.12 -24.57 -46.84
N GLU A 59 21.40 -24.33 -46.57
CA GLU A 59 22.26 -25.29 -45.86
C GLU A 59 21.75 -25.62 -44.45
N ASN A 60 21.27 -24.62 -43.71
CA ASN A 60 20.83 -24.79 -42.32
C ASN A 60 19.39 -25.32 -42.20
N PHE A 61 18.54 -25.17 -43.22
CA PHE A 61 17.21 -25.82 -43.24
C PHE A 61 17.27 -27.28 -43.67
N LEU A 62 18.26 -27.66 -44.48
CA LEU A 62 18.43 -29.05 -44.94
C LEU A 62 18.99 -29.97 -43.85
N LYS A 63 19.66 -29.43 -42.82
CA LYS A 63 20.00 -30.15 -41.59
C LYS A 63 18.94 -29.89 -40.52
N PRO A 64 18.17 -30.91 -40.08
CA PRO A 64 17.23 -30.72 -38.98
C PRO A 64 18.02 -30.49 -37.69
N ASN A 65 18.17 -29.22 -37.30
CA ASN A 65 18.57 -28.91 -35.93
C ASN A 65 17.35 -29.06 -35.02
N ILE A 66 17.30 -30.22 -34.35
CA ILE A 66 16.79 -30.27 -32.99
C ILE A 66 17.58 -29.21 -32.23
N VAL A 67 16.93 -28.17 -31.72
CA VAL A 67 17.57 -27.25 -30.76
C VAL A 67 17.98 -28.12 -29.58
N ASN A 68 19.22 -28.59 -29.60
CA ASN A 68 19.77 -29.40 -28.53
C ASN A 68 20.09 -28.40 -27.41
N LEU A 69 19.41 -28.53 -26.28
CA LEU A 69 19.68 -27.76 -25.06
C LEU A 69 21.17 -27.85 -24.63
N SER A 70 21.94 -28.79 -25.20
CA SER A 70 23.40 -28.84 -25.10
C SER A 70 24.12 -27.61 -25.66
N ASP A 71 23.62 -26.98 -26.74
CA ASP A 71 24.28 -25.82 -27.35
C ASP A 71 24.07 -24.55 -26.51
N PHE A 72 22.92 -24.47 -25.83
CA PHE A 72 22.63 -23.40 -24.86
C PHE A 72 23.52 -23.51 -23.62
N SER A 73 23.85 -24.73 -23.20
CA SER A 73 24.72 -25.00 -22.05
C SER A 73 26.22 -24.95 -22.37
N GLN A 74 26.64 -25.21 -23.62
CA GLN A 74 28.07 -25.17 -24.01
C GLN A 74 28.65 -23.76 -24.10
N HIS A 75 27.84 -22.74 -24.42
CA HIS A 75 28.29 -21.34 -24.37
C HIS A 75 28.21 -20.71 -22.96
N GLN A 76 27.68 -21.42 -21.96
CA GLN A 76 27.12 -20.83 -20.74
C GLN A 76 28.00 -20.83 -19.49
N LEU A 77 29.33 -20.92 -19.62
CA LEU A 77 30.22 -20.86 -18.45
C LEU A 77 31.42 -19.92 -18.57
N ARG A 78 31.58 -19.16 -19.65
CA ARG A 78 32.77 -18.29 -19.78
C ARG A 78 32.57 -16.81 -20.10
N ASN A 79 31.46 -16.32 -20.66
CA ASN A 79 31.32 -14.88 -20.94
C ASN A 79 29.87 -14.39 -20.85
N ASN A 80 29.71 -13.13 -20.38
CA ASN A 80 28.46 -12.40 -20.12
C ASN A 80 27.32 -12.68 -21.11
N LEU A 81 26.26 -13.36 -20.64
CA LEU A 81 25.00 -13.56 -21.37
C LEU A 81 24.35 -12.23 -21.78
N ASP A 82 24.50 -11.18 -20.97
CA ASP A 82 24.03 -9.83 -21.29
C ASP A 82 24.66 -9.30 -22.58
N GLN A 83 25.95 -9.58 -22.81
CA GLN A 83 26.67 -9.16 -24.00
C GLN A 83 26.15 -9.92 -25.24
N TYR A 84 25.81 -11.20 -25.09
CA TYR A 84 25.22 -12.02 -26.16
C TYR A 84 23.83 -11.50 -26.56
N PHE A 85 22.93 -11.27 -25.60
CA PHE A 85 21.60 -10.75 -25.88
C PHE A 85 21.65 -9.31 -26.42
N HIS A 86 22.49 -8.43 -25.88
CA HIS A 86 22.69 -7.10 -26.42
C HIS A 86 23.25 -7.11 -27.84
N GLN A 87 24.19 -8.01 -28.14
CA GLN A 87 24.74 -8.16 -29.49
C GLN A 87 23.65 -8.61 -30.47
N LYS A 88 22.81 -9.60 -30.10
CA LYS A 88 21.71 -10.08 -30.95
C LYS A 88 20.57 -9.07 -31.10
N LEU A 89 20.22 -8.33 -30.05
CA LEU A 89 19.26 -7.22 -30.11
C LEU A 89 19.76 -6.08 -31.01
N ASN A 90 21.04 -5.72 -30.90
CA ASN A 90 21.65 -4.71 -31.77
C ASN A 90 21.69 -5.17 -33.23
N CYS A 91 21.97 -6.45 -33.49
CA CYS A 91 21.88 -7.02 -34.84
C CYS A 91 20.44 -6.92 -35.38
N GLY A 92 19.45 -7.32 -34.60
CA GLY A 92 18.04 -7.22 -35.00
C GLY A 92 17.59 -5.78 -35.30
N ARG A 93 18.07 -4.80 -34.52
CA ARG A 93 17.83 -3.37 -34.76
C ARG A 93 18.52 -2.85 -36.02
N GLN A 94 19.77 -3.27 -36.28
CA GLN A 94 20.49 -2.92 -37.52
C GLN A 94 19.80 -3.44 -38.78
N LEU A 95 19.09 -4.56 -38.67
CA LEU A 95 18.30 -5.16 -39.75
C LEU A 95 16.90 -4.54 -39.90
N GLY A 96 16.57 -3.48 -39.15
CA GLY A 96 15.27 -2.82 -39.22
C GLY A 96 14.09 -3.70 -38.77
N LEU A 97 14.35 -4.74 -37.98
CA LEU A 97 13.30 -5.64 -37.46
C LEU A 97 12.48 -4.94 -36.37
N SER A 98 11.19 -5.23 -36.35
CA SER A 98 10.36 -4.80 -35.22
C SER A 98 10.80 -5.53 -33.95
N PRO A 99 10.69 -4.91 -32.76
CA PRO A 99 11.00 -5.57 -31.48
C PRO A 99 10.28 -6.91 -31.31
N GLN A 100 9.06 -7.01 -31.86
CA GLN A 100 8.23 -8.22 -31.80
C GLN A 100 8.79 -9.36 -32.66
N LEU A 101 9.32 -9.08 -33.85
CA LEU A 101 9.97 -10.09 -34.71
C LEU A 101 11.33 -10.54 -34.13
N ILE A 102 12.06 -9.62 -33.50
CA ILE A 102 13.30 -9.96 -32.79
C ILE A 102 12.99 -10.93 -31.64
N LEU A 103 11.94 -10.67 -30.88
CA LEU A 103 11.49 -11.54 -29.80
C LEU A 103 10.99 -12.90 -30.33
N GLU A 104 10.22 -12.92 -31.41
CA GLU A 104 9.74 -14.16 -32.03
C GLU A 104 10.89 -15.07 -32.49
N GLY A 105 11.93 -14.50 -33.12
CA GLY A 105 13.10 -15.25 -33.57
C GLY A 105 14.00 -15.74 -32.43
N LEU A 106 14.14 -14.97 -31.35
CA LEU A 106 14.90 -15.36 -30.15
C LEU A 106 14.19 -16.44 -29.32
N THR A 107 12.88 -16.56 -29.48
CA THR A 107 12.03 -17.42 -28.63
C THR A 107 11.50 -18.64 -29.37
N ASP A 108 11.85 -18.79 -30.65
CA ASP A 108 11.50 -19.97 -31.42
C ASP A 108 12.19 -21.23 -30.84
N GLY A 109 11.43 -22.32 -30.74
CA GLY A 109 11.84 -23.53 -30.02
C GLY A 109 11.63 -23.51 -28.50
N MET A 110 11.25 -22.38 -27.88
CA MET A 110 10.94 -22.34 -26.43
C MET A 110 9.53 -22.87 -26.10
N PRO A 111 9.33 -23.49 -24.91
CA PRO A 111 8.02 -23.91 -24.40
C PRO A 111 6.93 -22.81 -24.42
N THR A 112 5.68 -23.22 -24.67
CA THR A 112 4.52 -22.32 -24.92
C THR A 112 4.18 -21.38 -23.76
N ASN A 113 4.38 -21.85 -22.52
CA ASN A 113 4.22 -21.08 -21.29
C ASN A 113 5.22 -19.92 -21.19
N ILE A 114 6.46 -20.12 -21.65
CA ILE A 114 7.51 -19.10 -21.63
C ILE A 114 7.22 -18.03 -22.70
N LYS A 115 6.74 -18.42 -23.88
CA LYS A 115 6.27 -17.50 -24.94
C LYS A 115 5.11 -16.58 -24.47
N GLN A 116 4.17 -17.12 -23.69
CA GLN A 116 3.05 -16.35 -23.12
C GLN A 116 3.51 -15.35 -22.04
N LEU A 117 4.46 -15.74 -21.19
CA LEU A 117 5.05 -14.86 -20.17
C LEU A 117 5.74 -13.64 -20.78
N MET A 118 6.55 -13.84 -21.83
CA MET A 118 7.26 -12.76 -22.53
C MET A 118 6.35 -11.78 -23.28
N THR A 119 5.14 -12.21 -23.67
CA THR A 119 4.17 -11.34 -24.35
C THR A 119 3.41 -10.47 -23.37
N ASN A 120 3.17 -10.95 -22.15
CA ASN A 120 2.33 -10.28 -21.15
C ASN A 120 3.11 -9.34 -20.22
N ASN A 121 4.39 -9.65 -19.92
CA ASN A 121 5.28 -8.80 -19.12
C ASN A 121 6.73 -9.02 -19.60
N PRO A 122 7.28 -8.20 -20.51
CA PRO A 122 8.68 -8.31 -20.86
C PRO A 122 9.54 -7.90 -19.66
N PRO A 123 10.35 -8.80 -19.06
CA PRO A 123 11.17 -8.48 -17.91
C PRO A 123 12.23 -7.44 -18.28
N THR A 124 12.61 -6.62 -17.31
CA THR A 124 13.53 -5.49 -17.53
C THR A 124 14.99 -5.92 -17.59
N SER A 125 15.32 -7.15 -17.16
CA SER A 125 16.67 -7.71 -17.23
C SER A 125 16.70 -9.22 -17.54
N PRO A 126 17.76 -9.73 -18.21
CA PRO A 126 18.00 -11.16 -18.43
C PRO A 126 18.25 -11.98 -17.14
N THR A 127 18.52 -11.34 -16.01
CA THR A 127 18.70 -12.01 -14.71
C THR A 127 17.37 -12.35 -14.02
N GLU A 128 16.28 -11.63 -14.32
CA GLU A 128 14.92 -12.06 -13.96
C GLU A 128 14.48 -13.29 -14.76
N TRP A 129 14.93 -13.39 -16.03
CA TRP A 129 14.63 -14.51 -16.94
C TRP A 129 15.06 -15.87 -16.37
N LEU A 130 16.30 -15.99 -15.87
CA LEU A 130 16.81 -17.23 -15.26
C LEU A 130 16.09 -17.59 -13.96
N LYS A 131 15.71 -16.60 -13.14
CA LYS A 131 15.02 -16.86 -11.88
C LYS A 131 13.61 -17.42 -12.09
N GLU A 132 12.89 -16.95 -13.11
CA GLU A 132 11.54 -17.46 -13.41
C GLU A 132 11.54 -18.76 -14.24
N SER A 133 12.54 -18.98 -15.10
CA SER A 133 12.64 -20.22 -15.89
C SER A 133 13.18 -21.42 -15.10
N ASP A 134 13.98 -21.19 -14.06
CA ASP A 134 14.53 -22.24 -13.18
C ASP A 134 13.55 -22.63 -12.05
N LEU A 135 12.40 -21.97 -11.94
CA LEU A 135 11.40 -22.25 -10.93
C LEU A 135 10.54 -23.46 -11.28
N ILE A 136 10.81 -24.58 -10.62
CA ILE A 136 9.93 -25.75 -10.63
C ILE A 136 8.65 -25.39 -9.87
N THR A 137 7.52 -25.39 -10.57
CA THR A 137 6.21 -25.21 -9.92
C THR A 137 5.85 -26.42 -9.06
N ARG A 138 4.98 -26.23 -8.06
CA ARG A 138 4.57 -27.33 -7.16
C ARG A 138 3.91 -28.46 -7.93
N GLU A 139 3.11 -28.14 -8.94
CA GLU A 139 2.49 -29.12 -9.81
C GLU A 139 3.52 -29.94 -10.60
N GLN A 140 4.54 -29.30 -11.17
CA GLN A 140 5.62 -29.98 -11.89
C GLN A 140 6.46 -30.86 -10.95
N GLY A 141 6.78 -30.35 -9.76
CA GLY A 141 7.51 -31.11 -8.73
C GLY A 141 6.76 -32.38 -8.29
N ARG A 142 5.44 -32.27 -8.09
CA ARG A 142 4.57 -33.42 -7.81
C ARG A 142 4.46 -34.39 -8.98
N GLN A 143 4.35 -33.89 -10.19
CA GLN A 143 4.27 -34.74 -11.38
C GLN A 143 5.54 -35.58 -11.50
N LEU A 144 6.71 -34.95 -11.36
CA LEU A 144 8.00 -35.65 -11.37
C LEU A 144 8.07 -36.69 -10.24
N ALA A 145 7.61 -36.35 -9.03
CA ALA A 145 7.58 -37.29 -7.91
C ALA A 145 6.70 -38.51 -8.22
N ASN A 146 5.53 -38.31 -8.83
CA ASN A 146 4.65 -39.40 -9.25
C ASN A 146 5.30 -40.28 -10.32
N GLU A 147 5.99 -39.70 -11.31
CA GLU A 147 6.66 -40.43 -12.38
C GLU A 147 7.75 -41.38 -11.85
N ILE A 148 8.49 -40.95 -10.82
CA ILE A 148 9.52 -41.79 -10.19
C ILE A 148 9.02 -42.56 -8.96
N SER A 149 7.71 -42.53 -8.68
CA SER A 149 7.09 -43.17 -7.50
C SER A 149 7.71 -42.73 -6.15
N ALA A 150 8.04 -41.45 -6.04
CA ALA A 150 8.61 -40.78 -4.86
C ALA A 150 7.57 -39.99 -4.08
N PHE A 151 7.89 -39.68 -2.82
CA PHE A 151 7.11 -38.72 -2.04
C PHE A 151 7.60 -37.30 -2.31
N TYR A 152 6.67 -36.36 -2.42
CA TYR A 152 6.94 -34.94 -2.65
C TYR A 152 6.79 -34.12 -1.37
N TYR A 153 7.79 -33.31 -1.06
CA TYR A 153 7.75 -32.37 0.06
C TYR A 153 8.36 -31.02 -0.33
N GLU A 154 7.67 -29.96 0.03
CA GLU A 154 8.19 -28.59 -0.06
C GLU A 154 9.10 -28.28 1.13
N SER A 155 10.16 -27.52 0.94
CA SER A 155 10.85 -26.91 2.07
C SER A 155 11.39 -25.53 1.73
N SER A 156 11.56 -24.68 2.73
CA SER A 156 12.14 -23.37 2.55
C SER A 156 13.06 -23.06 3.70
N VAL A 157 14.35 -22.88 3.41
CA VAL A 157 15.35 -22.47 4.41
C VAL A 157 15.08 -21.05 4.88
N LEU A 158 14.49 -20.20 4.03
CA LEU A 158 14.15 -18.81 4.39
C LEU A 158 13.07 -18.76 5.47
N THR A 159 12.00 -19.53 5.29
CA THR A 159 10.86 -19.56 6.24
C THR A 159 10.97 -20.66 7.29
N GLN A 160 12.01 -21.51 7.20
CA GLN A 160 12.18 -22.76 7.95
C GLN A 160 11.02 -23.76 7.78
N TYR A 161 10.13 -23.54 6.80
CA TYR A 161 9.00 -24.41 6.57
C TYR A 161 9.44 -25.74 5.95
N GLY A 162 8.82 -26.83 6.41
CA GLY A 162 8.93 -28.15 5.79
C GLY A 162 10.26 -28.88 5.96
N VAL A 163 11.31 -28.21 6.44
CA VAL A 163 12.66 -28.78 6.62
C VAL A 163 12.60 -30.02 7.53
N ASP A 164 12.04 -29.88 8.73
CA ASP A 164 11.91 -31.02 9.67
C ASP A 164 11.03 -32.13 9.09
N ALA A 165 9.93 -31.77 8.43
CA ALA A 165 9.01 -32.73 7.82
C ALA A 165 9.71 -33.56 6.73
N VAL A 166 10.58 -32.96 5.92
CA VAL A 166 11.39 -33.67 4.92
C VAL A 166 12.32 -34.67 5.61
N PHE A 167 13.10 -34.24 6.61
CA PHE A 167 14.06 -35.12 7.29
C PHE A 167 13.38 -36.25 8.05
N GLU A 168 12.31 -35.97 8.80
CA GLU A 168 11.58 -37.01 9.53
C GLU A 168 10.98 -38.05 8.59
N ASN A 169 10.37 -37.62 7.49
CA ASN A 169 9.76 -38.55 6.53
C ASN A 169 10.81 -39.32 5.72
N ALA A 170 11.99 -38.73 5.48
CA ALA A 170 13.14 -39.45 4.94
C ALA A 170 13.60 -40.58 5.86
N VAL A 171 13.69 -40.30 7.17
CA VAL A 171 14.02 -41.31 8.18
C VAL A 171 12.93 -42.38 8.24
N ARG A 172 11.64 -42.02 8.21
CA ARG A 172 10.53 -43.00 8.14
C ARG A 172 10.68 -43.94 6.94
N LEU A 173 10.94 -43.40 5.74
CA LEU A 173 11.18 -44.22 4.54
C LEU A 173 12.39 -45.14 4.67
N ALA A 174 13.51 -44.62 5.17
CA ALA A 174 14.72 -45.42 5.35
C ALA A 174 14.51 -46.57 6.34
N LEU A 175 13.78 -46.33 7.44
CA LEU A 175 13.41 -47.36 8.41
C LEU A 175 12.43 -48.38 7.83
N LEU A 176 11.46 -47.95 7.01
CA LEU A 176 10.55 -48.87 6.31
C LEU A 176 11.28 -49.76 5.31
N ALA A 177 12.26 -49.21 4.58
CA ALA A 177 13.14 -50.00 3.70
C ALA A 177 13.86 -51.10 4.50
N ARG A 178 14.43 -50.74 5.66
CA ARG A 178 15.16 -51.67 6.54
C ARG A 178 14.25 -52.72 7.17
N ARG A 179 12.98 -52.38 7.45
CA ARG A 179 11.99 -53.32 8.00
C ARG A 179 11.74 -54.53 7.11
N GLN A 180 11.99 -54.43 5.79
CA GLN A 180 11.87 -55.56 4.87
C GLN A 180 12.88 -56.69 5.17
N GLN A 181 13.97 -56.39 5.89
CA GLN A 181 14.93 -57.39 6.33
C GLN A 181 14.42 -58.11 7.59
N ARG A 182 14.46 -59.45 7.59
CA ARG A 182 13.85 -60.32 8.62
C ARG A 182 14.22 -59.96 10.07
N PHE A 183 15.42 -59.40 10.29
CA PHE A 183 15.90 -59.00 11.62
C PHE A 183 15.13 -57.80 12.21
N TRP A 184 14.73 -56.82 11.40
CA TRP A 184 14.18 -55.54 11.88
C TRP A 184 12.64 -55.50 11.98
N VAL A 185 11.95 -56.57 11.55
CA VAL A 185 10.48 -56.60 11.44
C VAL A 185 9.78 -56.35 12.79
N LYS A 186 10.31 -56.87 13.89
CA LYS A 186 9.71 -56.71 15.23
C LYS A 186 10.01 -55.35 15.85
N SER A 187 11.23 -54.82 15.69
CA SER A 187 11.66 -53.55 16.27
C SER A 187 11.10 -52.33 15.55
N LEU A 188 10.86 -52.43 14.23
CA LEU A 188 10.32 -51.33 13.41
C LEU A 188 8.81 -51.48 13.13
N ARG A 189 8.09 -52.28 13.92
CA ARG A 189 6.66 -52.55 13.69
C ARG A 189 5.78 -51.30 13.75
N ASN A 190 6.18 -50.34 14.57
CA ASN A 190 5.45 -49.09 14.84
C ASN A 190 5.84 -47.94 13.89
N VAL A 191 6.83 -48.15 13.01
CA VAL A 191 7.20 -47.13 12.01
C VAL A 191 6.08 -47.03 10.98
N THR A 192 5.50 -45.85 10.84
CA THR A 192 4.41 -45.53 9.90
C THR A 192 4.95 -45.07 8.55
N SER A 193 4.09 -45.09 7.53
CA SER A 193 4.36 -44.44 6.24
C SER A 193 4.64 -42.94 6.42
N PRO A 194 5.31 -42.31 5.44
CA PRO A 194 5.47 -40.86 5.42
C PRO A 194 4.15 -40.13 5.62
N LEU A 195 4.19 -39.07 6.43
CA LEU A 195 3.03 -38.26 6.77
C LEU A 195 2.79 -37.18 5.71
N LEU A 196 1.51 -36.91 5.42
CA LEU A 196 1.15 -35.85 4.49
C LEU A 196 1.62 -34.48 5.01
N GLN A 197 2.20 -33.66 4.14
CA GLN A 197 2.70 -32.34 4.52
C GLN A 197 1.58 -31.31 4.55
N ILE A 198 1.43 -30.63 5.70
CA ILE A 198 0.49 -29.50 5.85
C ILE A 198 0.97 -28.33 4.99
N PRO A 199 0.16 -27.77 4.07
CA PRO A 199 0.57 -26.68 3.19
C PRO A 199 1.06 -25.43 3.94
N TYR A 200 2.11 -24.78 3.43
CA TYR A 200 2.60 -23.54 4.00
C TYR A 200 1.57 -22.43 3.81
N ARG A 201 1.06 -21.89 4.93
CA ARG A 201 0.25 -20.67 4.95
C ARG A 201 1.15 -19.47 5.23
N PRO A 202 1.30 -18.53 4.29
CA PRO A 202 2.06 -17.31 4.54
C PRO A 202 1.50 -16.53 5.73
N PRO A 203 2.36 -15.84 6.50
CA PRO A 203 1.93 -15.01 7.61
C PRO A 203 0.92 -13.96 7.13
N LYS A 204 -0.01 -13.60 8.00
CA LYS A 204 -0.97 -12.54 7.71
C LYS A 204 -0.21 -11.23 7.47
N PRO A 205 -0.59 -10.42 6.47
CA PRO A 205 -0.02 -9.08 6.30
C PRO A 205 -0.09 -8.27 7.59
N ARG A 206 0.91 -7.41 7.82
CA ARG A 206 0.91 -6.49 8.96
C ARG A 206 -0.15 -5.42 8.74
N GLU A 207 -0.83 -5.04 9.81
CA GLU A 207 -1.77 -3.93 9.80
C GLU A 207 -1.03 -2.59 9.62
N PRO A 208 -1.49 -1.71 8.71
CA PRO A 208 -0.85 -0.43 8.49
C PRO A 208 -1.00 0.50 9.70
N GLU A 209 0.02 1.33 9.94
CA GLU A 209 0.06 2.29 11.04
C GLU A 209 -0.39 3.67 10.56
N THR A 210 -1.30 4.30 11.30
CA THR A 210 -1.71 5.68 11.05
C THR A 210 -0.87 6.65 11.87
N LYS A 211 -0.35 7.68 11.21
CA LYS A 211 0.48 8.74 11.78
C LYS A 211 -0.16 10.09 11.50
N VAL A 212 -0.16 10.93 12.51
CA VAL A 212 -0.58 12.32 12.39
C VAL A 212 0.67 13.15 12.11
N LEU A 213 0.58 14.07 11.16
CA LEU A 213 1.64 15.04 10.91
C LEU A 213 1.93 15.88 12.17
N PRO A 214 3.04 16.62 12.29
CA PRO A 214 3.24 17.56 13.40
C PRO A 214 2.29 18.78 13.29
N SER A 215 2.02 19.44 14.41
CA SER A 215 1.16 20.63 14.45
C SER A 215 1.91 21.90 14.06
N THR A 216 1.27 22.75 13.27
CA THR A 216 1.72 24.12 12.97
C THR A 216 0.93 25.16 13.77
N PHE A 217 -0.03 24.76 14.63
CA PHE A 217 -0.96 25.68 15.30
C PHE A 217 -0.24 26.82 16.03
N GLU A 218 0.79 26.49 16.80
CA GLU A 218 1.58 27.45 17.57
C GLU A 218 2.29 28.46 16.65
N GLU A 219 2.89 27.97 15.57
CA GLU A 219 3.60 28.79 14.58
C GLU A 219 2.64 29.70 13.80
N ASP A 220 1.48 29.17 13.43
CA ASP A 220 0.45 29.92 12.70
C ASP A 220 -0.15 31.04 13.59
N MET A 221 -0.43 30.72 14.86
CA MET A 221 -0.90 31.71 15.84
C MET A 221 0.15 32.78 16.14
N TYR A 222 1.43 32.40 16.24
CA TYR A 222 2.50 33.37 16.35
C TYR A 222 2.59 34.27 15.11
N SER A 223 2.53 33.69 13.91
CA SER A 223 2.56 34.44 12.65
C SER A 223 1.39 35.43 12.53
N LEU A 224 0.25 35.15 13.15
CA LEU A 224 -0.89 36.06 13.17
C LEU A 224 -0.56 37.35 13.96
N LEU A 225 0.11 37.22 15.11
CA LEU A 225 0.57 38.36 15.91
C LEU A 225 1.74 39.09 15.24
N ASP A 226 2.74 38.36 14.76
CA ASP A 226 3.99 38.91 14.22
C ASP A 226 3.81 39.68 12.91
N LYS A 227 2.90 39.20 12.03
CA LYS A 227 2.65 39.81 10.72
C LYS A 227 1.44 40.74 10.69
N GLU A 228 0.76 40.90 11.83
CA GLU A 228 -0.39 41.81 11.99
C GLU A 228 -1.51 41.58 10.93
N TYR A 229 -1.83 40.32 10.61
CA TYR A 229 -2.84 40.00 9.60
C TYR A 229 -4.27 40.18 10.11
N GLU A 230 -5.07 41.07 9.48
CA GLU A 230 -6.47 41.28 9.84
C GLU A 230 -6.67 41.70 11.32
N THR A 231 -5.78 42.56 11.84
CA THR A 231 -5.90 43.09 13.20
C THR A 231 -7.11 44.04 13.31
N ASP A 232 -7.96 43.82 14.30
CA ASP A 232 -9.22 44.54 14.52
C ASP A 232 -9.20 45.41 15.80
N VAL A 233 -8.11 45.38 16.56
CA VAL A 233 -7.92 46.20 17.77
C VAL A 233 -6.47 46.62 18.02
N ASN A 234 -6.33 47.90 18.37
CA ASN A 234 -5.07 48.55 18.71
C ASN A 234 -5.04 48.90 20.20
N LEU A 235 -4.13 48.28 20.95
CA LEU A 235 -3.91 48.57 22.35
C LEU A 235 -2.94 49.75 22.49
N MET A 236 -3.36 50.80 23.21
CA MET A 236 -2.49 51.94 23.53
C MET A 236 -1.56 51.59 24.70
N VAL A 237 -0.24 51.65 24.46
CA VAL A 237 0.83 51.40 25.44
C VAL A 237 1.76 52.61 25.48
N GLY A 238 1.61 53.46 26.50
CA GLY A 238 2.23 54.78 26.53
C GLY A 238 1.83 55.63 25.31
N LYS A 239 2.79 55.89 24.43
CA LYS A 239 2.59 56.60 23.14
C LYS A 239 2.52 55.66 21.93
N SER A 240 2.78 54.37 22.13
CA SER A 240 2.82 53.36 21.08
C SER A 240 1.47 52.67 20.92
N ARG A 241 1.23 52.16 19.71
CA ARG A 241 0.07 51.33 19.37
C ARG A 241 0.57 49.92 19.09
N ILE A 242 -0.07 48.92 19.69
CA ILE A 242 0.21 47.52 19.43
C ILE A 242 -1.03 46.89 18.81
N HIS A 243 -0.88 46.33 17.61
CA HIS A 243 -1.97 45.71 16.85
C HIS A 243 -2.24 44.30 17.39
N SER A 244 -3.51 43.91 17.43
CA SER A 244 -3.95 42.62 17.98
C SER A 244 -5.35 42.25 17.49
N HIS A 245 -5.82 41.07 17.90
CA HIS A 245 -7.08 40.47 17.47
C HIS A 245 -8.04 40.30 18.65
N LYS A 246 -9.22 40.90 18.60
CA LYS A 246 -10.25 40.81 19.65
C LYS A 246 -10.54 39.36 19.96
N ILE A 247 -10.69 38.51 18.93
CA ILE A 247 -10.98 37.09 19.09
C ILE A 247 -9.97 36.35 19.99
N ILE A 248 -8.67 36.58 19.80
CA ILE A 248 -7.63 35.93 20.61
C ILE A 248 -7.68 36.46 22.05
N LEU A 249 -7.82 37.77 22.22
CA LEU A 249 -7.87 38.40 23.54
C LEU A 249 -9.07 37.92 24.36
N ILE A 250 -10.26 37.81 23.76
CA ILE A 250 -11.47 37.33 24.46
C ILE A 250 -11.44 35.82 24.71
N ALA A 251 -10.75 35.06 23.84
CA ALA A 251 -10.57 33.62 24.03
C ALA A 251 -9.58 33.33 25.17
N ALA A 252 -8.54 34.15 25.30
CA ALA A 252 -7.54 34.02 26.35
C ALA A 252 -7.99 34.59 27.71
N SER A 253 -8.86 35.62 27.72
CA SER A 253 -9.31 36.28 28.95
C SER A 253 -10.80 36.63 28.94
N SER A 254 -11.49 36.17 29.98
CA SER A 254 -12.87 36.56 30.26
C SER A 254 -13.00 38.04 30.61
N HIS A 255 -11.94 38.67 31.12
CA HIS A 255 -11.91 40.10 31.42
C HIS A 255 -11.93 40.92 30.13
N PHE A 256 -11.08 40.58 29.14
CA PHE A 256 -11.14 41.21 27.82
C PHE A 256 -12.50 41.01 27.16
N LYS A 257 -13.09 39.82 27.29
CA LYS A 257 -14.44 39.55 26.80
C LYS A 257 -15.47 40.52 27.38
N LYS A 258 -15.45 40.77 28.70
CA LYS A 258 -16.34 41.76 29.35
C LYS A 258 -16.09 43.18 28.85
N ILE A 259 -14.83 43.56 28.64
CA ILE A 259 -14.46 44.90 28.15
C ILE A 259 -15.00 45.10 26.73
N PHE A 260 -14.75 44.18 25.80
CA PHE A 260 -15.14 44.39 24.39
C PHE A 260 -16.63 44.20 24.13
N ILE A 261 -17.35 43.40 24.93
CA ILE A 261 -18.81 43.26 24.83
C ILE A 261 -19.53 44.46 25.46
N SER A 262 -18.86 45.24 26.33
CA SER A 262 -19.48 46.46 26.84
C SER A 262 -19.79 47.43 25.69
N SER A 263 -21.01 47.96 25.67
CA SER A 263 -21.60 48.67 24.51
C SER A 263 -20.80 49.88 24.00
N SER A 264 -19.83 50.39 24.78
CA SER A 264 -18.97 51.50 24.41
C SER A 264 -17.74 51.11 23.59
N LEU A 265 -17.32 49.84 23.59
CA LEU A 265 -16.03 49.42 23.02
C LEU A 265 -16.13 48.35 21.92
N GLU A 266 -17.32 47.83 21.65
CA GLU A 266 -17.53 46.75 20.66
C GLU A 266 -16.97 47.11 19.27
N ASN A 267 -17.27 48.32 18.79
CA ASN A 267 -16.83 48.82 17.49
C ASN A 267 -15.53 49.66 17.54
N SER A 268 -14.93 49.82 18.72
CA SER A 268 -13.71 50.63 18.85
C SER A 268 -12.50 49.89 18.31
N GLN A 269 -11.77 50.52 17.37
CA GLN A 269 -10.50 50.00 16.85
C GLN A 269 -9.30 50.39 17.72
N VAL A 270 -9.37 51.49 18.48
CA VAL A 270 -8.28 51.92 19.37
C VAL A 270 -8.78 51.90 20.80
N ILE A 271 -8.10 51.14 21.65
CA ILE A 271 -8.52 50.91 23.02
C ILE A 271 -7.41 51.31 23.97
N THR A 272 -7.73 52.23 24.87
CA THR A 272 -6.81 52.73 25.90
C THR A 272 -7.19 52.11 27.23
N LEU A 273 -6.37 51.17 27.70
CA LEU A 273 -6.54 50.54 29.01
C LEU A 273 -5.61 51.24 30.00
N PRO A 274 -6.13 51.88 31.07
CA PRO A 274 -5.30 52.63 32.02
C PRO A 274 -4.12 51.83 32.58
N THR A 275 -4.31 50.51 32.75
CA THR A 275 -3.27 49.59 33.17
C THR A 275 -2.16 49.48 32.13
N PHE A 276 -2.50 49.26 30.85
CA PHE A 276 -1.53 49.03 29.76
C PHE A 276 -0.78 50.30 29.36
N VAL A 277 -1.38 51.48 29.55
CA VAL A 277 -0.71 52.77 29.30
C VAL A 277 0.58 52.93 30.11
N ARG A 278 0.67 52.27 31.28
CA ARG A 278 1.81 52.34 32.19
C ARG A 278 2.86 51.25 31.98
N LEU A 279 2.59 50.26 31.13
CA LEU A 279 3.49 49.13 30.89
C LEU A 279 4.48 49.46 29.76
N SER A 280 5.60 48.73 29.71
CA SER A 280 6.53 48.85 28.58
C SER A 280 5.96 48.17 27.32
N PRO A 281 6.23 48.71 26.10
CA PRO A 281 5.82 48.05 24.86
C PRO A 281 6.34 46.62 24.72
N SER A 282 7.60 46.37 25.13
CA SER A 282 8.21 45.04 25.11
C SER A 282 7.48 44.06 26.04
N SER A 283 7.05 44.53 27.21
CA SER A 283 6.28 43.73 28.17
C SER A 283 4.91 43.34 27.61
N VAL A 284 4.22 44.28 26.96
CA VAL A 284 2.93 44.00 26.33
C VAL A 284 3.08 43.08 25.13
N GLN A 285 4.14 43.22 24.33
CA GLN A 285 4.42 42.29 23.22
C GLN A 285 4.66 40.86 23.73
N CYS A 286 5.43 40.71 24.81
CA CYS A 286 5.67 39.42 25.46
C CYS A 286 4.37 38.83 26.04
N PHE A 287 3.56 39.66 26.70
CA PHE A 287 2.23 39.28 27.19
C PHE A 287 1.32 38.79 26.05
N LEU A 288 1.25 39.52 24.94
CA LEU A 288 0.46 39.13 23.78
C LEU A 288 0.98 37.83 23.18
N ARG A 289 2.29 37.65 23.05
CA ARG A 289 2.85 36.38 22.57
C ARG A 289 2.33 35.20 23.39
N PHE A 290 2.31 35.30 24.72
CA PHE A 290 1.71 34.28 25.57
C PHE A 290 0.22 34.04 25.30
N LEU A 291 -0.56 35.10 25.05
CA LEU A 291 -1.99 34.90 24.75
C LEU A 291 -2.23 34.13 23.45
N TYR A 292 -1.32 34.23 22.46
CA TYR A 292 -1.46 33.56 21.16
C TYR A 292 -0.84 32.15 21.19
N THR A 293 0.26 31.95 21.92
CA THR A 293 1.07 30.73 21.84
C THR A 293 1.24 30.01 23.17
N GLY A 294 0.65 30.48 24.27
CA GLY A 294 0.86 29.91 25.60
C GLY A 294 2.33 29.82 26.05
N ASP A 295 3.25 30.48 25.33
CA ASP A 295 4.68 30.40 25.55
C ASP A 295 5.24 31.78 25.89
N LEU A 296 6.21 31.76 26.81
CA LEU A 296 6.91 32.91 27.32
C LEU A 296 8.43 32.68 27.19
N SER A 297 8.92 32.29 26.01
CA SER A 297 10.35 32.00 25.81
C SER A 297 11.26 33.24 25.90
N ILE A 298 10.70 34.45 25.89
CA ILE A 298 11.46 35.71 25.97
C ILE A 298 11.03 36.45 27.24
N ILE A 299 11.46 35.94 28.40
CA ILE A 299 11.31 36.68 29.66
C ILE A 299 12.68 37.11 30.15
N THR A 300 12.80 38.42 30.34
CA THR A 300 13.91 39.07 31.02
C THR A 300 13.40 39.65 32.34
N ASN A 301 14.29 39.80 33.32
CA ASN A 301 13.90 40.21 34.69
C ASN A 301 13.18 41.57 34.72
N ASP A 302 13.47 42.46 33.79
CA ASP A 302 12.85 43.79 33.63
C ASP A 302 11.40 43.74 33.11
N ILE A 303 10.96 42.63 32.52
CA ILE A 303 9.60 42.46 31.99
C ILE A 303 8.65 41.79 33.01
N VAL A 304 9.22 41.07 33.99
CA VAL A 304 8.45 40.24 34.93
C VAL A 304 7.40 41.04 35.72
N ASP A 305 7.77 42.21 36.25
CA ASP A 305 6.86 43.00 37.06
C ASP A 305 5.68 43.58 36.25
N ASP A 306 5.95 44.01 35.01
CA ASP A 306 4.89 44.43 34.08
C ASP A 306 3.95 43.27 33.74
N LEU A 307 4.50 42.07 33.53
CA LEU A 307 3.69 40.87 33.27
C LEU A 307 2.79 40.51 34.47
N LYS A 308 3.25 40.69 35.72
CA LYS A 308 2.40 40.49 36.91
C LYS A 308 1.22 41.45 36.93
N ILE A 309 1.46 42.71 36.59
CA ILE A 309 0.42 43.74 36.50
C ILE A 309 -0.60 43.34 35.41
N ALA A 310 -0.13 42.95 34.23
CA ALA A 310 -0.97 42.48 33.13
C ALA A 310 -1.78 41.24 33.53
N ALA A 311 -1.15 40.22 34.09
CA ALA A 311 -1.78 38.97 34.51
C ALA A 311 -2.86 39.17 35.59
N THR A 312 -2.63 40.11 36.51
CA THR A 312 -3.59 40.49 37.54
C THR A 312 -4.81 41.17 36.94
N PHE A 313 -4.59 42.10 36.00
CA PHE A 313 -5.66 42.81 35.31
C PHE A 313 -6.50 41.89 34.41
N THR A 314 -5.88 40.99 33.65
CA THR A 314 -6.58 40.09 32.71
C THR A 314 -7.14 38.83 33.35
N ASP A 315 -6.83 38.62 34.63
CA ASP A 315 -7.24 37.47 35.44
C ASP A 315 -6.93 36.10 34.81
N ILE A 316 -5.69 35.92 34.35
CA ILE A 316 -5.22 34.66 33.76
C ILE A 316 -4.41 33.89 34.80
N ALA A 317 -5.00 32.84 35.37
CA ALA A 317 -4.39 32.05 36.44
C ALA A 317 -3.10 31.36 36.00
N GLU A 318 -3.10 30.79 34.79
CA GLU A 318 -1.98 30.04 34.23
C GLU A 318 -0.74 30.93 34.06
N LEU A 319 -0.94 32.19 33.64
CA LEU A 319 0.11 33.19 33.53
C LEU A 319 0.68 33.58 34.91
N LYS A 320 -0.19 33.78 35.91
CA LYS A 320 0.25 34.09 37.29
C LYS A 320 1.15 33.00 37.86
N VAL A 321 0.78 31.73 37.67
CA VAL A 321 1.59 30.58 38.12
C VAL A 321 2.91 30.51 37.36
N LEU A 322 2.88 30.70 36.04
CA LEU A 322 4.08 30.66 35.20
C LEU A 322 5.09 31.75 35.59
N ILE A 323 4.63 32.97 35.86
CA ILE A 323 5.50 34.07 36.34
C ILE A 323 6.13 33.71 37.69
N ASN A 324 5.35 33.20 38.65
CA ASN A 324 5.86 32.79 39.96
C ASN A 324 6.90 31.66 39.84
N ASN A 325 6.72 30.74 38.89
CA ASN A 325 7.64 29.63 38.63
C ASN A 325 8.99 30.13 38.07
N ILE A 326 8.95 31.13 37.19
CA ILE A 326 10.15 31.78 36.66
C ILE A 326 10.93 32.48 37.77
N GLU A 327 10.26 33.21 38.67
CA GLU A 327 10.91 33.86 39.80
C GLU A 327 11.57 32.88 40.77
N LYS A 328 11.02 31.67 40.88
CA LYS A 328 11.56 30.58 41.72
C LYS A 328 12.59 29.72 41.01
N ASN A 329 12.95 30.03 39.76
CA ASN A 329 13.80 29.19 38.89
C ASN A 329 13.31 27.74 38.77
N ASN A 330 11.99 27.50 38.88
CA ASN A 330 11.39 26.18 38.75
C ASN A 330 10.65 26.08 37.41
N LEU A 331 11.26 25.41 36.42
CA LEU A 331 10.74 25.31 35.06
C LEU A 331 10.10 23.95 34.74
N ASP A 332 10.07 23.01 35.69
CA ASP A 332 9.68 21.62 35.46
C ASP A 332 8.20 21.49 35.03
N GLU A 333 7.34 22.43 35.45
CA GLU A 333 5.90 22.43 35.14
C GLU A 333 5.53 23.30 33.93
N LYS A 334 6.49 23.88 33.21
CA LYS A 334 6.22 24.82 32.09
C LYS A 334 5.33 24.19 31.01
N HIS A 335 5.58 22.93 30.65
CA HIS A 335 4.82 22.22 29.62
C HIS A 335 3.37 21.93 30.05
N ALA A 336 3.14 21.53 31.30
CA ALA A 336 1.80 21.20 31.80
C ALA A 336 0.90 22.45 31.90
N LEU A 337 1.45 23.59 32.35
CA LEU A 337 0.74 24.87 32.41
C LEU A 337 0.39 25.37 31.01
N ARG A 338 1.35 25.27 30.09
CA ARG A 338 1.17 25.58 28.68
C ARG A 338 0.04 24.75 28.09
N ASP A 339 0.05 23.44 28.24
CA ASP A 339 -1.01 22.55 27.73
C ASP A 339 -2.39 22.87 28.32
N THR A 340 -2.44 23.24 29.61
CA THR A 340 -3.69 23.65 30.27
C THR A 340 -4.23 24.94 29.67
N PHE A 341 -3.38 25.95 29.50
CA PHE A 341 -3.76 27.20 28.84
C PHE A 341 -4.21 26.96 27.40
N TYR A 342 -3.46 26.16 26.63
CA TYR A 342 -3.80 25.83 25.26
C TYR A 342 -5.17 25.18 25.13
N LYS A 343 -5.49 24.19 25.97
CA LYS A 343 -6.81 23.54 25.97
C LYS A 343 -7.95 24.52 26.23
N LYS A 344 -7.74 25.48 27.14
CA LYS A 344 -8.71 26.53 27.45
C LYS A 344 -8.86 27.53 26.31
N LEU A 345 -7.74 27.95 25.70
CA LEU A 345 -7.72 28.85 24.56
C LEU A 345 -8.49 28.24 23.37
N THR A 346 -8.15 27.03 22.95
CA THR A 346 -8.81 26.35 21.82
C THR A 346 -10.29 26.06 22.09
N TYR A 347 -10.64 25.65 23.31
CA TYR A 347 -12.04 25.51 23.72
C TYR A 347 -12.82 26.83 23.58
N ASN A 348 -12.25 27.93 24.05
CA ASN A 348 -12.90 29.24 23.96
C ASN A 348 -12.98 29.72 22.52
N LEU A 349 -11.93 29.53 21.70
CA LEU A 349 -11.92 29.84 20.27
C LEU A 349 -13.04 29.09 19.53
N LYS A 350 -13.16 27.78 19.75
CA LYS A 350 -14.27 26.96 19.22
C LYS A 350 -15.62 27.55 19.64
N LYS A 351 -15.79 27.83 20.93
CA LYS A 351 -17.05 28.33 21.49
C LYS A 351 -17.44 29.68 20.88
N ILE A 352 -16.49 30.60 20.75
CA ILE A 352 -16.69 31.91 20.14
C ILE A 352 -17.13 31.76 18.69
N CYS A 353 -16.41 30.94 17.90
CA CYS A 353 -16.71 30.81 16.47
C CYS A 353 -18.03 30.07 16.20
N LEU A 354 -18.23 28.90 16.81
CA LEU A 354 -19.34 28.01 16.44
C LEU A 354 -20.64 28.31 17.20
N ASN A 355 -20.57 28.86 18.42
CA ASN A 355 -21.75 29.02 19.28
C ASN A 355 -22.15 30.49 19.49
N GLU A 356 -21.18 31.38 19.72
CA GLU A 356 -21.47 32.78 20.10
C GLU A 356 -21.41 33.76 18.92
N GLN A 357 -20.61 33.45 17.88
CA GLN A 357 -20.43 34.27 16.67
C GLN A 357 -20.00 35.72 16.95
N LEU A 358 -19.20 35.94 18.00
CA LEU A 358 -18.68 37.26 18.35
C LEU A 358 -17.57 37.69 17.40
N PHE A 359 -17.61 38.95 16.94
CA PHE A 359 -16.56 39.56 16.09
C PHE A 359 -16.33 38.88 14.74
N VAL A 360 -17.35 38.18 14.23
CA VAL A 360 -17.34 37.61 12.87
C VAL A 360 -17.17 38.72 11.83
N ASP A 361 -16.23 38.52 10.91
CA ASP A 361 -15.90 39.46 9.81
C ASP A 361 -16.12 38.84 8.41
N VAL A 362 -16.49 37.56 8.33
CA VAL A 362 -16.80 36.89 7.06
C VAL A 362 -17.87 35.82 7.22
N THR A 363 -18.77 35.75 6.24
CA THR A 363 -19.83 34.74 6.15
C THR A 363 -19.66 33.90 4.89
N PHE A 364 -19.73 32.57 5.01
CA PHE A 364 -19.74 31.66 3.88
C PHE A 364 -21.16 31.25 3.54
N LYS A 365 -21.54 31.35 2.27
CA LYS A 365 -22.79 30.79 1.74
C LYS A 365 -22.50 29.40 1.18
N LEU A 366 -22.99 28.39 1.89
CA LEU A 366 -22.83 26.96 1.63
C LEU A 366 -24.07 26.41 0.91
N ASP A 367 -24.04 25.14 0.53
CA ASP A 367 -25.13 24.53 -0.25
C ASP A 367 -26.45 24.47 0.53
N ASP A 368 -26.38 24.24 1.84
CA ASP A 368 -27.51 24.01 2.75
C ASP A 368 -27.63 25.07 3.85
N GLY A 369 -26.81 26.12 3.84
CA GLY A 369 -26.85 27.14 4.88
C GLY A 369 -25.74 28.20 4.82
N LYS A 370 -25.51 28.83 5.98
CA LYS A 370 -24.42 29.79 6.19
C LYS A 370 -23.56 29.37 7.36
N SER A 371 -22.26 29.62 7.26
CA SER A 371 -21.32 29.52 8.37
C SER A 371 -20.55 30.83 8.53
N TYR A 372 -20.15 31.12 9.76
CA TYR A 372 -19.53 32.38 10.17
C TYR A 372 -18.10 32.11 10.63
N ALA A 373 -17.16 32.98 10.28
CA ALA A 373 -15.75 32.78 10.60
C ALA A 373 -15.01 34.11 10.76
N HIS A 374 -13.70 34.00 11.03
CA HIS A 374 -12.80 35.13 11.23
C HIS A 374 -11.65 35.04 10.23
N ARG A 375 -11.50 36.04 9.36
CA ARG A 375 -10.47 36.08 8.32
C ARG A 375 -9.07 35.86 8.89
N SER A 376 -8.77 36.50 10.03
CA SER A 376 -7.52 36.33 10.78
C SER A 376 -7.12 34.85 10.98
N ILE A 377 -8.02 34.03 11.53
CA ILE A 377 -7.77 32.60 11.78
C ILE A 377 -7.71 31.81 10.47
N LEU A 378 -8.60 32.08 9.51
CA LEU A 378 -8.62 31.38 8.22
C LEU A 378 -7.30 31.61 7.46
N MET A 379 -6.82 32.85 7.41
CA MET A 379 -5.59 33.23 6.72
C MET A 379 -4.34 32.71 7.43
N ALA A 380 -4.36 32.63 8.77
CA ALA A 380 -3.25 32.07 9.54
C ALA A 380 -3.13 30.55 9.32
N ARG A 381 -4.26 29.84 9.33
CA ARG A 381 -4.29 28.36 9.37
C ARG A 381 -4.52 27.69 8.01
N CYS A 382 -4.81 28.45 6.94
CA CYS A 382 -5.06 27.90 5.61
C CYS A 382 -4.47 28.82 4.51
N ALA A 383 -3.44 28.34 3.83
CA ALA A 383 -2.76 29.09 2.78
C ALA A 383 -3.67 29.44 1.59
N VAL A 384 -4.63 28.56 1.24
CA VAL A 384 -5.61 28.83 0.19
C VAL A 384 -6.54 29.98 0.59
N MET A 385 -7.03 30.00 1.83
CA MET A 385 -7.86 31.10 2.34
C MET A 385 -7.05 32.40 2.49
N LYS A 386 -5.77 32.30 2.86
CA LYS A 386 -4.85 33.44 2.85
C LYS A 386 -4.72 34.08 1.48
N ALA A 387 -4.61 33.26 0.43
CA ALA A 387 -4.57 33.75 -0.94
C ALA A 387 -5.93 34.34 -1.37
N MET A 388 -7.04 33.73 -0.97
CA MET A 388 -8.40 34.21 -1.25
C MET A 388 -8.68 35.59 -0.65
N PHE A 389 -8.29 35.82 0.60
CA PHE A 389 -8.53 37.09 1.29
C PHE A 389 -7.40 38.12 1.09
N GLY A 390 -6.25 37.70 0.57
CA GLY A 390 -5.14 38.60 0.27
C GLY A 390 -5.21 39.19 -1.14
N GLY A 391 -4.57 40.35 -1.34
CA GLY A 391 -4.43 40.97 -2.67
C GLY A 391 -5.75 41.49 -3.25
N ASP A 392 -5.82 41.52 -4.59
CA ASP A 392 -6.91 42.16 -5.35
C ASP A 392 -8.06 41.21 -5.71
N PHE A 393 -8.18 40.06 -5.02
CA PHE A 393 -9.29 39.13 -5.22
C PHE A 393 -10.60 39.74 -4.73
N ARG A 394 -11.72 39.40 -5.38
CA ARG A 394 -13.05 39.95 -5.03
C ARG A 394 -13.43 39.64 -3.58
N GLU A 395 -13.00 38.47 -3.12
CA GLU A 395 -13.23 37.91 -1.81
C GLU A 395 -12.57 38.73 -0.68
N SER A 396 -11.50 39.49 -0.97
CA SER A 396 -10.84 40.34 0.04
C SER A 396 -11.75 41.43 0.59
N THR A 397 -12.69 41.94 -0.20
CA THR A 397 -13.66 42.98 0.23
C THR A 397 -15.06 42.45 0.49
N ALA A 398 -15.33 41.19 0.17
CA ALA A 398 -16.67 40.63 0.28
C ALA A 398 -17.00 40.16 1.70
N GLU A 399 -18.15 40.58 2.22
CA GLU A 399 -18.66 40.10 3.51
C GLU A 399 -19.25 38.68 3.41
N ILE A 400 -19.81 38.33 2.25
CA ILE A 400 -20.40 37.02 1.97
C ILE A 400 -19.66 36.33 0.83
N ILE A 401 -19.06 35.18 1.13
CA ILE A 401 -18.29 34.36 0.19
C ILE A 401 -19.12 33.14 -0.24
N PRO A 402 -19.54 33.03 -1.51
CA PRO A 402 -20.12 31.81 -2.03
C PRO A 402 -19.10 30.67 -2.02
N PHE A 403 -19.46 29.52 -1.48
CA PHE A 403 -18.56 28.37 -1.36
C PHE A 403 -19.29 27.06 -1.71
N PRO A 404 -19.60 26.87 -3.01
CA PRO A 404 -20.44 25.78 -3.47
C PRO A 404 -19.76 24.40 -3.34
N GLY A 405 -20.59 23.36 -3.29
CA GLY A 405 -20.16 21.97 -3.20
C GLY A 405 -19.71 21.56 -1.80
N VAL A 406 -20.13 22.32 -0.77
CA VAL A 406 -19.77 22.07 0.62
C VAL A 406 -21.01 22.28 1.49
N THR A 407 -21.29 21.30 2.34
CA THR A 407 -22.35 21.37 3.34
C THR A 407 -21.88 22.09 4.60
N LYS A 408 -22.83 22.65 5.34
CA LYS A 408 -22.60 23.29 6.63
C LYS A 408 -21.91 22.37 7.62
N GLU A 409 -22.30 21.10 7.67
CA GLU A 409 -21.67 20.11 8.56
C GLU A 409 -20.17 19.94 8.26
N ALA A 410 -19.81 19.74 6.99
CA ALA A 410 -18.41 19.57 6.61
C ALA A 410 -17.59 20.84 6.85
N PHE A 411 -18.17 22.01 6.56
CA PHE A 411 -17.51 23.28 6.79
C PHE A 411 -17.32 23.57 8.29
N ASP A 412 -18.30 23.26 9.14
CA ASP A 412 -18.19 23.47 10.58
C ASP A 412 -17.15 22.53 11.23
N ILE A 413 -16.99 21.30 10.73
CA ILE A 413 -15.91 20.39 11.16
C ILE A 413 -14.54 20.94 10.71
N PHE A 414 -14.45 21.49 9.50
CA PHE A 414 -13.26 22.17 9.01
C PHE A 414 -12.92 23.40 9.87
N LEU A 415 -13.90 24.23 10.22
CA LEU A 415 -13.71 25.35 11.15
C LEU A 415 -13.28 24.86 12.52
N HIS A 416 -13.89 23.80 13.06
CA HIS A 416 -13.44 23.23 14.33
C HIS A 416 -11.92 22.99 14.31
N TYR A 417 -11.42 22.34 13.26
CA TYR A 417 -9.97 22.09 13.11
C TYR A 417 -9.13 23.37 13.07
N LEU A 418 -9.53 24.39 12.31
CA LEU A 418 -8.76 25.63 12.25
C LEU A 418 -8.68 26.34 13.62
N TYR A 419 -9.69 26.20 14.45
CA TYR A 419 -9.76 26.86 15.76
C TYR A 419 -9.17 26.03 16.90
N THR A 420 -9.02 24.71 16.75
CA THR A 420 -8.57 23.82 17.85
C THR A 420 -7.41 22.90 17.53
N ASP A 421 -7.03 22.79 16.25
CA ASP A 421 -6.09 21.78 15.74
C ASP A 421 -6.54 20.31 15.91
N SER A 422 -7.81 20.09 16.23
CA SER A 422 -8.42 18.77 16.42
C SER A 422 -9.65 18.60 15.54
N VAL A 423 -10.12 17.37 15.36
CA VAL A 423 -11.41 17.10 14.69
C VAL A 423 -12.53 16.98 15.71
N ASP A 424 -13.75 17.37 15.31
CA ASP A 424 -14.93 17.24 16.17
C ASP A 424 -15.34 15.77 16.35
N GLU A 425 -15.85 15.41 17.53
CA GLU A 425 -16.28 14.04 17.84
C GLU A 425 -17.44 13.55 16.95
N SER A 426 -18.24 14.49 16.42
CA SER A 426 -19.33 14.23 15.48
C SER A 426 -18.85 13.66 14.14
N LEU A 427 -17.58 13.85 13.77
CA LEU A 427 -16.99 13.28 12.57
C LEU A 427 -16.99 11.75 12.65
N SER A 428 -17.70 11.09 11.74
CA SER A 428 -17.96 9.66 11.70
C SER A 428 -17.58 9.06 10.35
N VAL A 429 -17.67 7.72 10.23
CA VAL A 429 -17.43 7.00 8.99
C VAL A 429 -18.38 7.44 7.87
N GLU A 430 -19.58 7.89 8.21
CA GLU A 430 -20.63 8.21 7.22
C GLU A 430 -20.51 9.62 6.62
N ASN A 431 -19.94 10.57 7.37
CA ASN A 431 -19.82 11.98 6.99
C ASN A 431 -18.37 12.45 6.81
N CYS A 432 -17.37 11.55 6.84
CA CYS A 432 -15.96 11.97 6.71
C CYS A 432 -15.54 12.34 5.28
N LEU A 433 -16.12 11.71 4.25
CA LEU A 433 -15.70 11.92 2.86
C LEU A 433 -15.80 13.40 2.41
N PRO A 434 -16.91 14.13 2.66
CA PRO A 434 -16.97 15.55 2.33
C PRO A 434 -15.92 16.40 3.06
N VAL A 435 -15.52 16.02 4.26
CA VAL A 435 -14.48 16.71 5.03
C VAL A 435 -13.09 16.42 4.47
N ILE A 436 -12.83 15.17 4.09
CA ILE A 436 -11.57 14.77 3.42
C ILE A 436 -11.44 15.49 2.07
N GLU A 437 -12.50 15.50 1.26
CA GLU A 437 -12.54 16.23 0.00
C GLU A 437 -12.23 17.72 0.21
N LEU A 438 -12.90 18.35 1.19
CA LEU A 438 -12.67 19.76 1.53
C LEU A 438 -11.23 20.01 1.99
N ALA A 439 -10.69 19.15 2.87
CA ALA A 439 -9.32 19.26 3.36
C ALA A 439 -8.29 19.14 2.24
N ASN A 440 -8.50 18.22 1.30
CA ASN A 440 -7.63 18.08 0.13
C ASN A 440 -7.73 19.31 -0.80
N ARG A 441 -8.96 19.78 -1.07
CA ARG A 441 -9.22 20.98 -1.88
C ARG A 441 -8.56 22.24 -1.32
N LEU A 442 -8.47 22.35 0.00
CA LEU A 442 -7.84 23.46 0.72
C LEU A 442 -6.36 23.21 1.05
N CYS A 443 -5.79 22.10 0.57
CA CYS A 443 -4.39 21.71 0.77
C CYS A 443 -3.99 21.62 2.25
N LEU A 444 -4.77 20.89 3.06
CA LEU A 444 -4.56 20.71 4.49
C LEU A 444 -4.16 19.27 4.84
N PRO A 445 -2.92 18.84 4.55
CA PRO A 445 -2.48 17.45 4.75
C PRO A 445 -2.51 17.03 6.22
N ARG A 446 -2.28 17.96 7.15
CA ARG A 446 -2.41 17.69 8.59
C ARG A 446 -3.84 17.30 8.95
N LEU A 447 -4.83 18.07 8.49
CA LEU A 447 -6.24 17.75 8.73
C LEU A 447 -6.60 16.36 8.18
N ILE A 448 -6.14 16.03 6.97
CA ILE A 448 -6.30 14.67 6.41
C ILE A 448 -5.74 13.64 7.38
N SER A 449 -4.48 13.76 7.81
CA SER A 449 -3.86 12.79 8.73
C SER A 449 -4.58 12.63 10.07
N VAL A 450 -5.18 13.71 10.60
CA VAL A 450 -5.99 13.67 11.83
C VAL A 450 -7.32 12.94 11.58
N ILE A 451 -7.99 13.21 10.46
CA ILE A 451 -9.22 12.53 10.05
C ILE A 451 -8.95 11.03 9.88
N GLU A 452 -7.87 10.66 9.18
CA GLU A 452 -7.49 9.26 8.95
C GLU A 452 -7.33 8.49 10.26
N LEU A 453 -6.57 9.03 11.22
CA LEU A 453 -6.40 8.42 12.54
C LEU A 453 -7.75 8.25 13.25
N HIS A 454 -8.57 9.31 13.28
CA HIS A 454 -9.87 9.30 13.96
C HIS A 454 -10.84 8.27 13.37
N ILE A 455 -10.92 8.19 12.04
CA ILE A 455 -11.80 7.25 11.34
C ILE A 455 -11.31 5.81 11.51
N VAL A 456 -9.99 5.56 11.42
CA VAL A 456 -9.43 4.24 11.69
C VAL A 456 -9.74 3.78 13.12
N GLN A 457 -9.62 4.65 14.13
CA GLN A 457 -10.01 4.35 15.51
C GLN A 457 -11.51 4.01 15.65
N LYS A 458 -12.39 4.74 14.95
CA LYS A 458 -13.82 4.43 14.91
C LYS A 458 -14.11 3.08 14.27
N LEU A 459 -13.46 2.76 13.15
CA LEU A 459 -13.57 1.46 12.48
C LEU A 459 -13.08 0.31 13.39
N PHE A 460 -11.97 0.50 14.10
CA PHE A 460 -11.52 -0.46 15.12
C PHE A 460 -12.55 -0.69 16.22
N THR A 461 -13.16 0.38 16.72
CA THR A 461 -14.20 0.30 17.76
C THR A 461 -15.43 -0.45 17.25
N MET A 462 -15.83 -0.25 16.00
CA MET A 462 -16.94 -0.98 15.36
C MET A 462 -16.60 -2.47 15.18
N LYS A 463 -15.37 -2.78 14.73
CA LYS A 463 -14.86 -4.15 14.60
C LYS A 463 -14.86 -4.89 15.94
N ALA A 464 -14.44 -4.23 17.02
CA ALA A 464 -14.43 -4.78 18.37
C ALA A 464 -15.84 -5.12 18.88
N LYS A 465 -16.87 -4.42 18.39
CA LYS A 465 -18.28 -4.70 18.67
C LYS A 465 -18.88 -5.81 17.80
N GLY A 466 -18.09 -6.42 16.90
CA GLY A 466 -18.55 -7.47 15.99
C GLY A 466 -19.37 -6.97 14.81
N ILE A 467 -19.32 -5.67 14.50
CA ILE A 467 -19.99 -5.09 13.33
C ILE A 467 -19.15 -5.41 12.08
N SER A 468 -19.81 -5.91 11.02
CA SER A 468 -19.16 -6.09 9.72
C SER A 468 -18.84 -4.72 9.10
N LEU A 469 -17.59 -4.53 8.66
CA LEU A 469 -17.14 -3.25 8.10
C LEU A 469 -17.17 -3.21 6.57
N ASN A 470 -17.69 -4.27 5.92
CA ASN A 470 -17.58 -4.42 4.47
C ASN A 470 -18.18 -3.23 3.72
N GLU A 471 -19.37 -2.77 4.06
CA GLU A 471 -20.00 -1.64 3.36
C GLU A 471 -19.22 -0.34 3.57
N GLN A 472 -18.80 -0.08 4.82
CA GLN A 472 -18.06 1.13 5.18
C GLN A 472 -16.70 1.20 4.47
N VAL A 473 -15.94 0.10 4.50
CA VAL A 473 -14.60 0.03 3.92
C VAL A 473 -14.66 0.21 2.41
N PHE A 474 -15.62 -0.41 1.71
CA PHE A 474 -15.77 -0.23 0.27
C PHE A 474 -16.25 1.16 -0.11
N LYS A 475 -17.12 1.79 0.69
CA LYS A 475 -17.55 3.18 0.49
C LYS A 475 -16.38 4.16 0.66
N LEU A 476 -15.42 3.87 1.54
CA LEU A 476 -14.27 4.73 1.79
C LEU A 476 -13.11 4.52 0.82
N PHE A 477 -12.85 3.28 0.38
CA PHE A 477 -11.58 2.90 -0.24
C PHE A 477 -11.17 3.78 -1.44
N GLU A 478 -11.98 3.86 -2.49
CA GLU A 478 -11.62 4.60 -3.70
C GLU A 478 -11.71 6.12 -3.53
N PRO A 479 -12.73 6.69 -2.84
CA PRO A 479 -12.74 8.12 -2.53
C PRO A 479 -11.52 8.57 -1.73
N CYS A 480 -11.03 7.75 -0.78
CA CYS A 480 -9.82 8.08 -0.03
C CYS A 480 -8.58 8.12 -0.94
N GLN A 481 -8.47 7.22 -1.93
CA GLN A 481 -7.39 7.29 -2.94
C GLN A 481 -7.48 8.56 -3.78
N VAL A 482 -8.69 8.95 -4.20
CA VAL A 482 -8.92 10.15 -5.03
C VAL A 482 -8.61 11.43 -4.26
N HIS A 483 -8.92 11.48 -2.97
CA HIS A 483 -8.76 12.67 -2.13
C HIS A 483 -7.49 12.65 -1.26
N ASN A 484 -6.50 11.83 -1.62
CA ASN A 484 -5.18 11.79 -0.97
C ASN A 484 -5.22 11.48 0.54
N ALA A 485 -6.22 10.70 0.99
CA ALA A 485 -6.26 10.08 2.31
C ALA A 485 -5.62 8.69 2.22
N ASP A 486 -4.31 8.68 1.98
CA ASP A 486 -3.54 7.49 1.62
C ASP A 486 -3.48 6.44 2.74
N GLN A 487 -3.37 6.85 4.01
CA GLN A 487 -3.29 5.95 5.15
C GLN A 487 -4.64 5.26 5.42
N LEU A 488 -5.76 5.99 5.28
CA LEU A 488 -7.09 5.39 5.39
C LEU A 488 -7.41 4.49 4.20
N ALA A 489 -6.98 4.86 2.99
CA ALA A 489 -7.08 4.01 1.82
C ALA A 489 -6.28 2.71 1.98
N GLU A 490 -5.04 2.79 2.48
CA GLU A 490 -4.18 1.64 2.78
C GLU A 490 -4.82 0.74 3.84
N TRP A 491 -5.41 1.32 4.91
CA TRP A 491 -6.11 0.55 5.93
C TRP A 491 -7.35 -0.17 5.35
N CYS A 492 -8.13 0.51 4.52
CA CYS A 492 -9.26 -0.09 3.81
C CYS A 492 -8.81 -1.25 2.91
N GLN A 493 -7.74 -1.05 2.13
CA GLN A 493 -7.15 -2.05 1.27
C GLN A 493 -6.67 -3.27 2.06
N TYR A 494 -5.96 -3.05 3.18
CA TYR A 494 -5.53 -4.09 4.10
C TYR A 494 -6.73 -4.91 4.60
N TYR A 495 -7.79 -4.24 5.08
CA TYR A 495 -9.00 -4.92 5.56
C TYR A 495 -9.61 -5.82 4.47
N ILE A 496 -9.76 -5.31 3.25
CA ILE A 496 -10.32 -6.09 2.14
C ILE A 496 -9.43 -7.28 1.82
N ILE A 497 -8.11 -7.11 1.79
CA ILE A 497 -7.14 -8.19 1.50
C ILE A 497 -7.28 -9.35 2.49
N ILE A 498 -7.35 -9.05 3.79
CA ILE A 498 -7.37 -10.09 4.83
C ILE A 498 -8.74 -10.77 4.97
N HIS A 499 -9.80 -10.13 4.48
CA HIS A 499 -11.17 -10.64 4.48
C HIS A 499 -11.64 -11.05 3.06
N TYR A 500 -10.74 -11.08 2.08
CA TYR A 500 -11.09 -11.22 0.67
C TYR A 500 -11.90 -12.47 0.39
N GLN A 501 -11.53 -13.61 0.99
CA GLN A 501 -12.24 -14.87 0.79
C GLN A 501 -13.69 -14.78 1.24
N ASP A 502 -13.95 -14.23 2.43
CA ASP A 502 -15.29 -14.08 2.98
C ASP A 502 -16.15 -13.12 2.12
N ILE A 503 -15.57 -11.98 1.75
CA ILE A 503 -16.24 -10.98 0.91
C ILE A 503 -16.55 -11.57 -0.48
N SER A 504 -15.63 -12.34 -1.06
CA SER A 504 -15.82 -12.95 -2.38
C SER A 504 -16.94 -13.98 -2.42
N LEU A 505 -17.22 -14.64 -1.28
CA LEU A 505 -18.30 -15.62 -1.16
C LEU A 505 -19.64 -14.95 -0.82
N ASN A 506 -19.64 -14.03 0.14
CA ASN A 506 -20.86 -13.48 0.72
C ASN A 506 -21.31 -12.17 0.05
N ALA A 507 -20.39 -11.38 -0.49
CA ALA A 507 -20.66 -10.06 -1.06
C ALA A 507 -19.81 -9.75 -2.32
N PRO A 508 -19.78 -10.63 -3.34
CA PRO A 508 -18.93 -10.44 -4.52
C PRO A 508 -19.27 -9.21 -5.36
N LYS A 509 -20.46 -8.63 -5.18
CA LYS A 509 -20.86 -7.38 -5.84
C LYS A 509 -19.99 -6.20 -5.41
N LEU A 510 -19.55 -6.17 -4.14
CA LEU A 510 -18.69 -5.09 -3.62
C LEU A 510 -17.32 -5.08 -4.31
N ILE A 511 -16.73 -6.25 -4.56
CA ILE A 511 -15.45 -6.33 -5.29
C ILE A 511 -15.64 -5.90 -6.74
N ARG A 512 -16.74 -6.34 -7.39
CA ARG A 512 -17.01 -5.99 -8.80
C ARG A 512 -17.35 -4.52 -9.02
N SER A 513 -17.77 -3.78 -8.00
CA SER A 513 -18.06 -2.35 -8.12
C SER A 513 -16.82 -1.47 -8.09
N LEU A 514 -15.66 -2.00 -7.63
CA LEU A 514 -14.40 -1.26 -7.62
C LEU A 514 -13.84 -1.09 -9.03
N HIS A 515 -12.93 -0.14 -9.20
CA HIS A 515 -12.13 0.04 -10.41
C HIS A 515 -11.36 -1.24 -10.77
N PRO A 516 -11.22 -1.61 -12.07
CA PRO A 516 -10.53 -2.83 -12.50
C PRO A 516 -9.11 -3.00 -11.94
N ASP A 517 -8.36 -1.90 -11.81
CA ASP A 517 -7.00 -1.95 -11.24
C ASP A 517 -7.01 -2.34 -9.76
N ASN A 518 -7.97 -1.80 -9.00
CA ASN A 518 -8.18 -2.17 -7.60
C ASN A 518 -8.61 -3.65 -7.50
N GLN A 519 -9.50 -4.12 -8.38
CA GLN A 519 -9.88 -5.53 -8.43
C GLN A 519 -8.67 -6.44 -8.69
N ALA A 520 -7.85 -6.11 -9.69
CA ALA A 520 -6.65 -6.86 -10.06
C ALA A 520 -5.64 -6.88 -8.91
N TYR A 521 -5.42 -5.72 -8.27
CA TYR A 521 -4.53 -5.60 -7.12
C TYR A 521 -5.01 -6.45 -5.94
N LEU A 522 -6.29 -6.32 -5.56
CA LEU A 522 -6.87 -7.07 -4.44
C LEU A 522 -6.81 -8.57 -4.70
N ASN A 523 -7.13 -9.01 -5.91
CA ASN A 523 -7.06 -10.43 -6.28
C ASN A 523 -5.62 -10.97 -6.24
N LYS A 524 -4.63 -10.16 -6.64
CA LYS A 524 -3.20 -10.52 -6.59
C LYS A 524 -2.70 -10.61 -5.14
N ASN A 525 -3.10 -9.69 -4.28
CA ASN A 525 -2.57 -9.54 -2.92
C ASN A 525 -3.46 -10.18 -1.83
N ARG A 526 -4.55 -10.85 -2.21
CA ARG A 526 -5.51 -11.46 -1.28
C ARG A 526 -4.84 -12.39 -0.27
N TRP A 527 -5.37 -12.39 0.95
CA TRP A 527 -4.97 -13.31 1.99
C TRP A 527 -6.18 -14.16 2.47
N PRO A 528 -6.02 -15.49 2.60
CA PRO A 528 -4.86 -16.28 2.18
C PRO A 528 -4.63 -16.26 0.66
N PRO A 529 -3.39 -16.46 0.18
CA PRO A 529 -3.10 -16.46 -1.25
C PRO A 529 -3.84 -17.56 -2.02
N ALA A 530 -4.10 -17.30 -3.31
CA ALA A 530 -4.80 -18.24 -4.19
C ALA A 530 -4.16 -19.63 -4.26
N HIS A 531 -2.84 -19.67 -4.35
CA HIS A 531 -2.09 -20.91 -4.41
C HIS A 531 -2.21 -21.71 -3.11
N PHE A 532 -2.26 -21.05 -1.95
CA PHE A 532 -2.45 -21.73 -0.67
C PHE A 532 -3.81 -22.41 -0.59
N LEU A 533 -4.88 -21.76 -1.07
CA LEU A 533 -6.22 -22.37 -1.08
C LEU A 533 -6.28 -23.64 -1.94
N LYS A 534 -5.66 -23.62 -3.14
CA LYS A 534 -5.55 -24.81 -3.99
C LYS A 534 -4.79 -25.95 -3.29
N GLU A 535 -3.71 -25.60 -2.61
CA GLU A 535 -2.89 -26.57 -1.87
C GLU A 535 -3.61 -27.13 -0.65
N GLN A 536 -4.39 -26.31 0.04
CA GLN A 536 -5.24 -26.76 1.14
C GLN A 536 -6.33 -27.71 0.65
N GLU A 537 -7.00 -27.40 -0.47
CA GLU A 537 -8.00 -28.29 -1.08
C GLU A 537 -7.39 -29.64 -1.50
N PHE A 538 -6.15 -29.63 -2.03
CA PHE A 538 -5.41 -30.84 -2.36
C PHE A 538 -5.07 -31.65 -1.10
N TYR A 539 -4.52 -31.00 -0.07
CA TYR A 539 -4.21 -31.64 1.21
C TYR A 539 -5.44 -32.29 1.84
N ASP A 540 -6.56 -31.57 1.90
CA ASP A 540 -7.82 -32.09 2.46
C ASP A 540 -8.36 -33.28 1.65
N ARG A 541 -8.14 -33.29 0.32
CA ARG A 541 -8.48 -34.44 -0.53
C ARG A 541 -7.64 -35.66 -0.19
N CYS A 542 -6.32 -35.50 -0.09
CA CYS A 542 -5.42 -36.59 0.28
C CYS A 542 -5.73 -37.14 1.68
N LEU A 543 -6.09 -36.29 2.65
CA LEU A 543 -6.56 -36.73 3.96
C LEU A 543 -7.82 -37.58 3.86
N ARG A 544 -8.84 -37.14 3.11
CA ARG A 544 -10.08 -37.92 2.91
C ARG A 544 -9.81 -39.27 2.25
N GLU A 545 -8.91 -39.31 1.29
CA GLU A 545 -8.49 -40.55 0.64
C GLU A 545 -7.83 -41.50 1.64
N GLN A 546 -6.85 -41.02 2.43
CA GLN A 546 -6.21 -41.82 3.49
C GLN A 546 -7.22 -42.38 4.49
N GLU A 547 -8.13 -41.55 5.00
CA GLU A 547 -9.20 -42.01 5.90
C GLU A 547 -10.09 -43.08 5.24
N SER A 548 -10.40 -42.92 3.95
CA SER A 548 -11.22 -43.86 3.20
C SER A 548 -10.52 -45.20 2.97
N TYR A 549 -9.19 -45.26 2.96
CA TYR A 549 -8.44 -46.52 2.90
C TYR A 549 -8.31 -47.18 4.27
N GLU A 550 -8.20 -46.39 5.35
CA GLU A 550 -8.08 -46.92 6.71
C GLU A 550 -9.41 -47.45 7.29
N LYS A 551 -10.54 -46.82 6.98
CA LYS A 551 -11.88 -47.24 7.46
C LYS A 551 -12.25 -48.70 7.06
N PRO A 552 -12.08 -49.13 5.78
CA PRO A 552 -12.28 -50.51 5.35
C PRO A 552 -11.28 -51.48 5.98
N GLN A 553 -10.01 -51.08 6.19
CA GLN A 553 -9.01 -51.93 6.82
C GLN A 553 -9.32 -52.19 8.30
N ARG A 554 -9.76 -51.16 9.05
CA ARG A 554 -10.23 -51.33 10.44
C ARG A 554 -11.47 -52.22 10.50
N PHE A 555 -12.41 -52.08 9.57
CA PHE A 555 -13.60 -52.93 9.48
C PHE A 555 -13.28 -54.38 9.07
N LEU A 556 -12.35 -54.59 8.15
CA LEU A 556 -11.85 -55.92 7.74
C LEU A 556 -11.04 -56.59 8.86
N MET A 557 -10.20 -55.85 9.59
CA MET A 557 -9.51 -56.34 10.78
C MET A 557 -10.49 -56.69 11.90
N TRP A 558 -11.54 -55.88 12.10
CA TRP A 558 -12.62 -56.17 13.06
C TRP A 558 -13.42 -57.43 12.66
N LYS A 559 -13.74 -57.59 11.36
CA LYS A 559 -14.36 -58.82 10.84
C LYS A 559 -13.44 -60.04 10.95
N ALA A 560 -12.14 -59.91 10.66
CA ALA A 560 -11.16 -60.99 10.78
C ALA A 560 -10.91 -61.39 12.25
N ALA A 561 -10.95 -60.44 13.18
CA ALA A 561 -10.90 -60.71 14.62
C ALA A 561 -12.13 -61.49 15.11
N LYS A 562 -13.31 -61.22 14.53
CA LYS A 562 -14.55 -62.01 14.79
C LYS A 562 -14.61 -63.34 14.04
N LYS A 563 -13.91 -63.50 12.90
CA LYS A 563 -13.90 -64.73 12.09
C LYS A 563 -12.97 -65.85 12.61
N LYS A 564 -12.45 -65.71 13.84
CA LYS A 564 -11.81 -66.83 14.57
C LYS A 564 -12.81 -67.86 15.11
N VAL A 565 -14.09 -67.75 14.77
CA VAL A 565 -15.10 -68.79 14.98
C VAL A 565 -15.83 -69.03 13.65
N SER A 566 -15.76 -70.28 13.17
CA SER A 566 -16.39 -70.85 11.95
C SER A 566 -15.76 -70.53 10.59
N GLY A 567 -15.27 -71.59 9.94
CA GLY A 567 -14.65 -71.58 8.63
C GLY A 567 -15.66 -71.66 7.49
N CYS A 568 -15.34 -71.02 6.38
CA CYS A 568 -15.81 -71.42 5.05
C CYS A 568 -14.90 -70.83 3.97
N LEU A 569 -14.55 -71.67 2.99
CA LEU A 569 -13.77 -71.37 1.80
C LEU A 569 -14.68 -70.74 0.74
N CYS A 570 -14.44 -69.49 0.35
CA CYS A 570 -14.98 -68.91 -0.89
C CYS A 570 -13.86 -68.15 -1.63
N PRO A 571 -13.85 -68.14 -2.97
CA PRO A 571 -12.75 -67.60 -3.77
C PRO A 571 -12.72 -66.07 -3.70
N LYS A 572 -11.52 -65.49 -3.57
CA LYS A 572 -11.34 -64.03 -3.61
C LYS A 572 -11.58 -63.50 -5.03
N PRO A 573 -12.31 -62.39 -5.22
CA PRO A 573 -12.29 -61.66 -6.47
C PRO A 573 -10.91 -61.02 -6.66
N LYS A 574 -10.30 -61.23 -7.83
CA LYS A 574 -9.11 -60.48 -8.26
C LYS A 574 -9.54 -59.05 -8.57
N MET A 575 -9.07 -58.07 -7.80
CA MET A 575 -9.05 -56.67 -8.21
C MET A 575 -7.71 -56.05 -7.86
N ASN A 576 -7.17 -55.36 -8.87
CA ASN A 576 -5.87 -54.71 -8.95
C ASN A 576 -5.72 -53.63 -7.88
N VAL A 577 -4.97 -53.96 -6.83
CA VAL A 577 -4.17 -52.98 -6.09
C VAL A 577 -2.93 -52.70 -6.97
N PRO A 578 -2.39 -51.48 -7.05
CA PRO A 578 -0.98 -51.36 -7.41
C PRO A 578 -0.21 -52.02 -6.27
N ASP A 579 0.13 -53.30 -6.45
CA ASP A 579 1.07 -54.02 -5.60
C ASP A 579 2.40 -53.26 -5.67
N ASN A 580 2.57 -52.24 -4.82
CA ASN A 580 3.85 -51.56 -4.65
C ASN A 580 4.70 -52.26 -3.57
N CYS A 581 4.61 -53.59 -3.56
CA CYS A 581 5.58 -54.50 -2.98
C CYS A 581 6.36 -55.17 -4.12
N ASN A 582 6.82 -54.38 -5.10
CA ASN A 582 7.91 -54.77 -5.97
C ASN A 582 9.21 -54.25 -5.36
N SER A 583 10.19 -55.14 -5.24
CA SER A 583 11.48 -54.99 -4.58
C SER A 583 12.44 -53.96 -5.21
N ASP A 584 11.96 -53.08 -6.10
CA ASP A 584 12.76 -52.11 -6.86
C ASP A 584 12.25 -50.66 -6.76
N SER A 585 11.30 -50.35 -5.88
CA SER A 585 10.94 -48.94 -5.64
C SER A 585 12.07 -48.25 -4.86
N LYS A 586 12.95 -47.52 -5.54
CA LYS A 586 13.89 -46.60 -4.89
C LYS A 586 13.05 -45.62 -4.04
N HIS A 587 13.16 -45.69 -2.72
CA HIS A 587 12.44 -44.80 -1.83
C HIS A 587 13.08 -43.41 -1.88
N VAL A 588 12.66 -42.60 -2.86
CA VAL A 588 13.18 -41.25 -3.08
C VAL A 588 12.22 -40.23 -2.47
N ILE A 589 12.77 -39.17 -1.88
CA ILE A 589 12.04 -37.95 -1.53
C ILE A 589 12.52 -36.86 -2.46
N ILE A 590 11.59 -36.21 -3.15
CA ILE A 590 11.88 -34.99 -3.91
C ILE A 590 11.58 -33.81 -3.00
N CYS A 591 12.56 -32.92 -2.88
CA CYS A 591 12.41 -31.66 -2.19
C CYS A 591 12.68 -30.49 -3.14
N THR A 592 11.73 -29.57 -3.20
CA THR A 592 11.86 -28.31 -3.92
C THR A 592 11.95 -27.15 -2.94
N PRO A 593 12.83 -26.17 -3.18
CA PRO A 593 12.85 -24.94 -2.40
C PRO A 593 11.62 -24.09 -2.72
N SER A 594 10.79 -23.82 -1.72
CA SER A 594 9.69 -22.86 -1.82
C SER A 594 10.26 -21.44 -1.70
N ILE A 595 10.05 -20.60 -2.73
CA ILE A 595 10.35 -19.16 -2.66
C ILE A 595 9.39 -18.47 -1.70
#